data_AF-A0A2T1LV67-F1
#
_entry.id   AF-A0A2T1LV67-F1
#
_cell.length_a   1.000
_cell.length_b   1.000
_cell.length_c   1.000
_cell.angle_alpha   90.00
_cell.angle_beta   90.00
_cell.angle_gamma   90.00
#
_symmetry.space_group_name_H-M   'P 1'
#
loop_
_entity.id
_entity.type
_entity.pdbx_description
1 polymer ?
#
loop_
_entity_poly.entity_id
_entity_poly.type
_entity_poly.pdbx_seq_one_letter_code
_entity_poly.pdbx_strand_id
1 'polypeptide(L)'
;MNPTETTHSRSWRLNNNQNQVNKILGYRIRLLTAITLGVIAGACWWLWQSDTKYVGKFYLLLAPISSGASEVELKNQVELLQSSQLLKPILDKFLLQEPDLINSTKSPLTIKQLSNTKIVEVAYINQDPLKIQLVLKEIANGYLHYGVKSHQSQFNQQSGLIKQEYSQLQQRVTQSQKKLDNFRSSYRLYNPEQQEKLKQEQLAKLEMELYQTQIQLQETTTLFKTLEQQLKVTPEQAIASGDLTESPYYQSLVKQLQEVEIILAQESSIYLEASPNIQVLKEQQKSLQNLIKKEESKIPQNQQGQLKITTIPNALRLSLNQQYIQAANQVQVLQSRKTALEEQIKTLKIQMEKLPILTRRYEELQQKINQETSDFNQFLKTQEQLRNENSQSSPWQILSKPQLSKYSAYPSPQKNLVLGLLSGLSLGLMLSVFVETLLAPLFYKKNLH
;
A
#
# COMPACT_ATOMS: atom_id res chain seq x y z
N MET A 1 87.22 -94.99 -56.85
CA MET A 1 87.50 -94.67 -58.27
C MET A 1 86.67 -93.46 -58.67
N ASN A 2 87.24 -92.55 -59.48
CA ASN A 2 86.57 -91.39 -60.09
C ASN A 2 85.68 -91.82 -61.29
N PRO A 3 84.93 -90.93 -62.00
CA PRO A 3 84.64 -89.50 -61.79
C PRO A 3 83.10 -89.29 -61.53
N THR A 4 82.30 -88.29 -61.97
CA THR A 4 82.45 -87.13 -62.89
C THR A 4 81.43 -85.98 -62.66
N GLU A 5 81.79 -84.84 -63.26
CA GLU A 5 81.10 -83.66 -63.82
C GLU A 5 79.71 -83.88 -64.53
N THR A 6 78.96 -82.87 -65.04
CA THR A 6 79.25 -81.44 -65.36
C THR A 6 78.01 -80.50 -65.34
N THR A 7 78.17 -79.29 -64.78
CA THR A 7 77.66 -77.94 -65.21
C THR A 7 76.21 -77.58 -65.67
N HIS A 8 75.77 -76.40 -65.19
CA HIS A 8 75.11 -75.27 -65.90
C HIS A 8 73.55 -75.07 -66.01
N SER A 9 73.05 -74.15 -65.15
CA SER A 9 72.52 -72.81 -65.52
C SER A 9 71.01 -72.47 -65.47
N ARG A 10 70.76 -71.14 -65.38
CA ARG A 10 69.54 -70.32 -65.64
C ARG A 10 68.49 -70.10 -64.53
N SER A 11 67.65 -69.09 -64.79
CA SER A 11 67.08 -68.11 -63.86
C SER A 11 65.57 -68.29 -63.56
N TRP A 12 64.97 -67.29 -62.89
CA TRP A 12 63.53 -67.10 -62.56
C TRP A 12 62.93 -67.86 -61.35
N ARG A 13 62.76 -67.13 -60.22
CA ARG A 13 61.84 -67.49 -59.11
C ARG A 13 61.32 -66.23 -58.39
N LEU A 14 60.06 -65.82 -58.65
CA LEU A 14 59.36 -64.83 -57.80
C LEU A 14 57.83 -65.05 -57.65
N ASN A 15 57.24 -66.04 -58.32
CA ASN A 15 55.78 -66.21 -58.41
C ASN A 15 55.23 -67.40 -57.58
N ASN A 16 55.54 -67.48 -56.28
CA ASN A 16 55.05 -68.60 -55.44
C ASN A 16 54.52 -68.20 -54.04
N ASN A 17 54.55 -66.92 -53.65
CA ASN A 17 54.24 -66.51 -52.27
C ASN A 17 52.75 -66.15 -52.06
N GLN A 18 52.08 -65.52 -53.03
CA GLN A 18 50.66 -65.13 -52.91
C GLN A 18 49.72 -66.31 -52.63
N ASN A 19 50.00 -67.48 -53.23
CA ASN A 19 49.19 -68.69 -53.06
C ASN A 19 49.30 -69.33 -51.65
N GLN A 20 50.30 -68.98 -50.85
CA GLN A 20 50.36 -69.39 -49.44
C GLN A 20 49.62 -68.39 -48.54
N VAL A 21 49.83 -67.08 -48.74
CA VAL A 21 49.12 -66.03 -48.00
C VAL A 21 47.59 -66.19 -48.11
N ASN A 22 47.08 -66.42 -49.33
CA ASN A 22 45.63 -66.62 -49.55
C ASN A 22 45.08 -67.87 -48.84
N LYS A 23 45.87 -68.95 -48.70
CA LYS A 23 45.44 -70.17 -47.98
C LYS A 23 45.37 -69.94 -46.47
N ILE A 24 46.35 -69.24 -45.90
CA ILE A 24 46.38 -68.88 -44.48
C ILE A 24 45.21 -67.93 -44.17
N LEU A 25 45.00 -66.91 -45.01
CA LEU A 25 43.90 -65.94 -44.86
C LEU A 25 42.53 -66.63 -44.92
N GLY A 26 42.35 -67.57 -45.86
CA GLY A 26 41.12 -68.36 -45.99
C GLY A 26 40.83 -69.25 -44.77
N TYR A 27 41.85 -69.75 -44.08
CA TYR A 27 41.67 -70.50 -42.83
C TYR A 27 41.29 -69.58 -41.66
N ARG A 28 41.99 -68.44 -41.49
CA ARG A 28 41.66 -67.42 -40.47
C ARG A 28 40.20 -66.94 -40.59
N ILE A 29 39.75 -66.63 -41.81
CA ILE A 29 38.37 -66.19 -42.08
C ILE A 29 37.36 -67.27 -41.65
N ARG A 30 37.58 -68.55 -42.04
CA ARG A 30 36.68 -69.66 -41.68
C ARG A 30 36.58 -69.85 -40.18
N LEU A 31 37.72 -69.86 -39.47
CA LEU A 31 37.77 -70.06 -38.02
C LEU A 31 37.05 -68.90 -37.28
N LEU A 32 37.31 -67.66 -37.69
CA LEU A 32 36.61 -66.47 -37.18
C LEU A 32 35.10 -66.54 -37.43
N THR A 33 34.64 -66.94 -38.63
CA THR A 33 33.21 -67.12 -38.91
C THR A 33 32.56 -68.25 -38.12
N ALA A 34 33.29 -69.33 -37.81
CA ALA A 34 32.77 -70.40 -36.97
C ALA A 34 32.59 -69.96 -35.51
N ILE A 35 33.53 -69.16 -34.97
CA ILE A 35 33.42 -68.60 -33.62
C ILE A 35 32.29 -67.58 -33.54
N THR A 36 32.15 -66.65 -34.51
CA THR A 36 31.04 -65.69 -34.49
C THR A 36 29.69 -66.39 -34.58
N LEU A 37 29.53 -67.37 -35.47
CA LEU A 37 28.30 -68.16 -35.57
C LEU A 37 28.01 -68.95 -34.28
N GLY A 38 29.03 -69.52 -33.62
CA GLY A 38 28.88 -70.20 -32.34
C GLY A 38 28.43 -69.26 -31.21
N VAL A 39 29.00 -68.06 -31.12
CA VAL A 39 28.60 -67.03 -30.14
C VAL A 39 27.20 -66.49 -30.43
N ILE A 40 26.82 -66.32 -31.70
CA ILE A 40 25.46 -65.95 -32.10
C ILE A 40 24.46 -67.06 -31.73
N ALA A 41 24.79 -68.33 -31.99
CA ALA A 41 23.94 -69.47 -31.63
C ALA A 41 23.75 -69.58 -30.11
N GLY A 42 24.82 -69.41 -29.32
CA GLY A 42 24.75 -69.35 -27.87
C GLY A 42 23.92 -68.17 -27.36
N ALA A 43 24.06 -67.00 -27.98
CA ALA A 43 23.21 -65.84 -27.67
C ALA A 43 21.73 -66.09 -28.02
N CYS A 44 21.43 -66.74 -29.14
CA CYS A 44 20.07 -67.13 -29.52
C CYS A 44 19.45 -68.18 -28.58
N TRP A 45 20.25 -69.15 -28.11
CA TRP A 45 19.80 -70.13 -27.10
C TRP A 45 19.52 -69.45 -25.75
N TRP A 46 20.39 -68.55 -25.31
CA TRP A 46 20.18 -67.77 -24.09
C TRP A 46 18.96 -66.82 -24.21
N LEU A 47 18.75 -66.20 -25.37
CA LEU A 47 17.55 -65.41 -25.70
C LEU A 47 16.25 -66.23 -25.63
N TRP A 48 16.31 -67.54 -25.92
CA TRP A 48 15.16 -68.46 -25.81
C TRP A 48 14.89 -68.88 -24.35
N GLN A 49 15.93 -68.99 -23.52
CA GLN A 49 15.79 -69.40 -22.12
C GLN A 49 15.51 -68.23 -21.15
N SER A 50 15.71 -66.97 -21.58
CA SER A 50 15.48 -65.79 -20.74
C SER A 50 14.02 -65.30 -20.76
N ASP A 51 13.42 -65.11 -19.58
CA ASP A 51 12.08 -64.53 -19.44
C ASP A 51 11.93 -63.20 -20.19
N THR A 52 10.89 -63.10 -21.02
CA THR A 52 10.52 -61.83 -21.66
C THR A 52 9.91 -60.87 -20.64
N LYS A 53 10.53 -59.70 -20.49
CA LYS A 53 10.05 -58.61 -19.66
C LYS A 53 9.63 -57.44 -20.53
N TYR A 54 8.36 -57.09 -20.41
CA TYR A 54 7.73 -55.95 -21.06
C TYR A 54 7.85 -54.72 -20.15
N VAL A 55 7.78 -53.54 -20.76
CA VAL A 55 7.74 -52.26 -20.05
C VAL A 55 6.53 -51.49 -20.54
N GLY A 56 5.72 -51.03 -19.60
CA GLY A 56 4.74 -49.98 -19.84
C GLY A 56 5.26 -48.64 -19.36
N LYS A 57 4.81 -47.55 -19.98
CA LYS A 57 5.09 -46.18 -19.53
C LYS A 57 3.84 -45.31 -19.59
N PHE A 58 3.75 -44.33 -18.70
CA PHE A 58 2.95 -43.12 -18.90
C PHE A 58 3.74 -41.87 -18.51
N TYR A 59 3.30 -40.72 -19.03
CA TYR A 59 3.89 -39.41 -18.69
C TYR A 59 2.87 -38.56 -17.94
N LEU A 60 3.28 -37.98 -16.81
CA LEU A 60 2.49 -37.10 -15.96
C LEU A 60 3.09 -35.69 -15.97
N LEU A 61 2.27 -34.68 -16.30
CA LEU A 61 2.59 -33.28 -16.07
C LEU A 61 2.25 -32.91 -14.63
N LEU A 62 3.15 -32.21 -13.91
CA LEU A 62 2.94 -31.82 -12.50
C LEU A 62 2.51 -30.36 -12.30
N ALA A 63 2.79 -29.49 -13.27
CA ALA A 63 2.56 -28.05 -13.18
C ALA A 63 2.17 -27.50 -14.56
N PRO A 64 1.31 -26.46 -14.65
CA PRO A 64 0.88 -25.93 -15.93
C PRO A 64 2.07 -25.35 -16.70
N ILE A 65 2.05 -25.44 -18.03
CA ILE A 65 3.21 -25.12 -18.87
C ILE A 65 3.69 -23.67 -18.65
N SER A 66 2.77 -22.74 -18.37
CA SER A 66 3.00 -21.32 -18.11
C SER A 66 3.62 -20.95 -16.75
N SER A 67 3.66 -21.83 -15.74
CA SER A 67 4.14 -21.45 -14.40
C SER A 67 5.66 -21.43 -14.23
N GLY A 68 6.19 -20.55 -13.39
CA GLY A 68 7.61 -20.51 -13.00
C GLY A 68 7.99 -21.52 -11.91
N ALA A 69 7.56 -22.78 -12.01
CA ALA A 69 7.82 -23.81 -11.00
C ALA A 69 9.32 -24.06 -10.80
N SER A 70 9.77 -24.11 -9.55
CA SER A 70 11.19 -24.23 -9.20
C SER A 70 11.71 -25.66 -9.40
N GLU A 71 12.99 -25.83 -9.77
CA GLU A 71 13.64 -27.15 -9.87
C GLU A 71 13.59 -27.90 -8.53
N VAL A 72 13.77 -27.19 -7.41
CA VAL A 72 13.66 -27.74 -6.05
C VAL A 72 12.23 -28.21 -5.76
N GLU A 73 11.22 -27.46 -6.23
CA GLU A 73 9.82 -27.80 -6.06
C GLU A 73 9.44 -29.05 -6.87
N LEU A 74 9.84 -29.11 -8.14
CA LEU A 74 9.64 -30.28 -9.00
C LEU A 74 10.34 -31.53 -8.44
N LYS A 75 11.57 -31.39 -7.95
CA LYS A 75 12.29 -32.50 -7.29
C LYS A 75 11.54 -33.00 -6.05
N ASN A 76 11.06 -32.10 -5.19
CA ASN A 76 10.29 -32.47 -4.01
C ASN A 76 8.96 -33.15 -4.36
N GLN A 77 8.29 -32.73 -5.46
CA GLN A 77 7.10 -33.41 -5.97
C GLN A 77 7.41 -34.82 -6.50
N VAL A 78 8.56 -35.02 -7.16
CA VAL A 78 9.01 -36.34 -7.64
C VAL A 78 9.34 -37.28 -6.48
N GLU A 79 10.02 -36.79 -5.44
CA GLU A 79 10.30 -37.54 -4.21
C GLU A 79 8.98 -37.96 -3.51
N LEU A 80 7.99 -37.05 -3.47
CA LEU A 80 6.65 -37.32 -2.94
C LEU A 80 5.89 -38.38 -3.76
N LEU A 81 6.04 -38.41 -5.08
CA LEU A 81 5.50 -39.47 -5.95
C LEU A 81 6.17 -40.83 -5.71
N GLN A 82 7.45 -40.85 -5.35
CA GLN A 82 8.17 -42.07 -4.94
C GLN A 82 7.86 -42.50 -3.49
N SER A 83 7.27 -41.62 -2.67
CA SER A 83 7.05 -41.88 -1.25
C SER A 83 6.15 -43.10 -1.01
N SER A 84 6.54 -43.93 -0.04
CA SER A 84 5.74 -45.09 0.39
C SER A 84 4.36 -44.67 0.93
N GLN A 85 4.24 -43.47 1.51
CA GLN A 85 2.96 -42.92 1.97
C GLN A 85 1.94 -42.70 0.83
N LEU A 86 2.39 -42.40 -0.39
CA LEU A 86 1.52 -42.26 -1.56
C LEU A 86 1.40 -43.57 -2.34
N LEU A 87 2.51 -44.26 -2.62
CA LEU A 87 2.50 -45.50 -3.40
C LEU A 87 1.78 -46.64 -2.69
N LYS A 88 1.96 -46.80 -1.38
CA LYS A 88 1.38 -47.93 -0.64
C LYS A 88 -0.17 -47.98 -0.72
N PRO A 89 -0.95 -46.95 -0.36
CA PRO A 89 -2.42 -47.04 -0.43
C PRO A 89 -2.99 -47.13 -1.87
N ILE A 90 -2.19 -46.79 -2.89
CA ILE A 90 -2.52 -47.02 -4.29
C ILE A 90 -2.33 -48.50 -4.65
N LEU A 91 -1.20 -49.08 -4.25
CA LEU A 91 -0.80 -50.43 -4.58
C LEU A 91 -1.40 -51.49 -3.64
N ASP A 92 -1.78 -51.17 -2.40
CA ASP A 92 -2.31 -52.08 -1.37
C ASP A 92 -3.53 -52.89 -1.86
N LYS A 93 -4.31 -52.31 -2.80
CA LYS A 93 -5.42 -52.98 -3.49
C LYS A 93 -5.01 -54.19 -4.35
N PHE A 94 -3.72 -54.31 -4.65
CA PHE A 94 -3.11 -55.30 -5.55
C PHE A 94 -1.86 -55.98 -4.92
N LEU A 95 -1.34 -55.48 -3.79
CA LEU A 95 -0.11 -55.95 -3.12
C LEU A 95 -0.23 -57.31 -2.40
N LEU A 96 -1.38 -57.99 -2.45
CA LEU A 96 -1.60 -59.31 -1.83
C LEU A 96 -0.65 -60.43 -2.33
N GLN A 97 0.26 -60.14 -3.26
CA GLN A 97 1.21 -61.10 -3.85
C GLN A 97 2.66 -60.57 -4.02
N GLU A 98 2.96 -59.28 -3.81
CA GLU A 98 4.19 -58.63 -4.35
C GLU A 98 4.76 -57.52 -3.43
N PRO A 99 5.34 -57.81 -2.25
CA PRO A 99 5.82 -56.77 -1.32
C PRO A 99 7.02 -55.93 -1.84
N ASP A 100 7.78 -56.43 -2.81
CA ASP A 100 9.05 -55.86 -3.26
C ASP A 100 8.93 -54.61 -4.15
N LEU A 101 7.71 -54.20 -4.54
CA LEU A 101 7.46 -53.10 -5.49
C LEU A 101 8.00 -51.74 -5.02
N ILE A 102 8.12 -51.51 -3.70
CA ILE A 102 8.42 -50.18 -3.13
C ILE A 102 9.85 -50.09 -2.56
N ASN A 103 10.41 -51.19 -2.04
CA ASN A 103 11.57 -51.14 -1.14
C ASN A 103 12.89 -51.70 -1.74
N SER A 104 12.92 -52.05 -3.03
CA SER A 104 14.07 -52.71 -3.67
C SER A 104 14.94 -51.74 -4.48
N THR A 105 16.27 -51.85 -4.34
CA THR A 105 17.25 -51.20 -5.24
C THR A 105 17.19 -51.70 -6.69
N LYS A 106 16.38 -52.73 -6.97
CA LYS A 106 16.00 -53.20 -8.30
C LYS A 106 14.48 -53.22 -8.47
N SER A 107 13.76 -52.24 -7.91
CA SER A 107 12.30 -52.17 -8.04
C SER A 107 11.86 -52.22 -9.52
N PRO A 108 10.82 -53.00 -9.86
CA PRO A 108 10.22 -53.00 -11.19
C PRO A 108 9.47 -51.70 -11.51
N LEU A 109 9.24 -50.80 -10.53
CA LEU A 109 8.67 -49.47 -10.74
C LEU A 109 9.77 -48.41 -10.78
N THR A 110 9.73 -47.54 -11.78
CA THR A 110 10.67 -46.40 -11.93
C THR A 110 9.87 -45.12 -12.17
N ILE A 111 10.11 -44.10 -11.35
CA ILE A 111 9.47 -42.78 -11.42
C ILE A 111 10.60 -41.76 -11.58
N LYS A 112 10.69 -41.08 -12.72
CA LYS A 112 11.80 -40.14 -13.02
C LYS A 112 11.31 -38.91 -13.74
N GLN A 113 11.78 -37.74 -13.33
CA GLN A 113 11.62 -36.50 -14.09
C GLN A 113 12.41 -36.59 -15.41
N LEU A 114 11.82 -36.11 -16.51
CA LEU A 114 12.56 -35.91 -17.76
C LEU A 114 13.31 -34.56 -17.67
N SER A 115 14.62 -34.57 -17.96
CA SER A 115 15.54 -33.46 -17.70
C SER A 115 15.02 -32.11 -18.19
N ASN A 116 15.06 -31.10 -17.32
CA ASN A 116 14.60 -29.73 -17.57
C ASN A 116 13.12 -29.61 -17.99
N THR A 117 12.27 -30.58 -17.65
CA THR A 117 10.81 -30.55 -17.91
C THR A 117 9.99 -30.66 -16.63
N LYS A 118 8.70 -30.31 -16.74
CA LYS A 118 7.65 -30.54 -15.72
C LYS A 118 7.02 -31.94 -15.82
N ILE A 119 7.65 -32.86 -16.57
CA ILE A 119 7.10 -34.16 -16.95
C ILE A 119 7.82 -35.26 -16.17
N VAL A 120 7.04 -36.14 -15.55
CA VAL A 120 7.51 -37.37 -14.91
C VAL A 120 7.16 -38.56 -15.79
N GLU A 121 8.19 -39.33 -16.15
CA GLU A 121 8.03 -40.69 -16.67
C GLU A 121 7.76 -41.64 -15.50
N VAL A 122 6.67 -42.41 -15.62
CA VAL A 122 6.36 -43.53 -14.73
C VAL A 122 6.40 -44.80 -15.58
N ALA A 123 7.39 -45.65 -15.31
CA ALA A 123 7.65 -46.87 -16.06
C ALA A 123 7.56 -48.09 -15.13
N TYR A 124 6.92 -49.16 -15.58
CA TYR A 124 6.79 -50.41 -14.82
C TYR A 124 7.16 -51.62 -15.67
N ILE A 125 7.92 -52.54 -15.08
CA ILE A 125 8.54 -53.70 -15.75
C ILE A 125 7.93 -55.00 -15.18
N ASN A 126 7.36 -55.86 -16.02
CA ASN A 126 6.88 -57.18 -15.61
C ASN A 126 6.94 -58.20 -16.76
N GLN A 127 6.67 -59.48 -16.47
CA GLN A 127 6.48 -60.52 -17.47
C GLN A 127 5.07 -60.44 -18.09
N ASP A 128 4.03 -60.13 -17.31
CA ASP A 128 2.65 -60.02 -17.81
C ASP A 128 2.28 -58.59 -18.30
N PRO A 129 1.96 -58.41 -19.59
CA PRO A 129 1.48 -57.12 -20.12
C PRO A 129 0.17 -56.62 -19.50
N LEU A 130 -0.73 -57.49 -19.04
CA LEU A 130 -2.00 -57.12 -18.43
C LEU A 130 -1.78 -56.54 -17.03
N LYS A 131 -0.99 -57.22 -16.18
CA LYS A 131 -0.50 -56.70 -14.89
C LYS A 131 0.18 -55.34 -15.05
N ILE A 132 0.98 -55.14 -16.11
CA ILE A 132 1.60 -53.82 -16.39
C ILE A 132 0.55 -52.75 -16.67
N GLN A 133 -0.40 -53.01 -17.57
CA GLN A 133 -1.41 -52.01 -17.95
C GLN A 133 -2.31 -51.66 -16.76
N LEU A 134 -2.67 -52.65 -15.94
CA LEU A 134 -3.46 -52.49 -14.72
C LEU A 134 -2.71 -51.65 -13.67
N VAL A 135 -1.50 -52.05 -13.30
CA VAL A 135 -0.69 -51.35 -12.28
C VAL A 135 -0.44 -49.89 -12.68
N LEU A 136 -0.06 -49.63 -13.93
CA LEU A 136 0.19 -48.26 -14.40
C LEU A 136 -1.09 -47.41 -14.48
N LYS A 137 -2.23 -48.01 -14.85
CA LYS A 137 -3.52 -47.31 -14.84
C LYS A 137 -3.91 -46.89 -13.42
N GLU A 138 -3.73 -47.76 -12.44
CA GLU A 138 -4.10 -47.49 -11.06
C GLU A 138 -3.13 -46.53 -10.35
N ILE A 139 -1.83 -46.57 -10.68
CA ILE A 139 -0.88 -45.53 -10.27
C ILE A 139 -1.27 -44.17 -10.87
N ALA A 140 -1.59 -44.11 -12.17
CA ALA A 140 -2.01 -42.87 -12.82
C ALA A 140 -3.32 -42.31 -12.23
N ASN A 141 -4.31 -43.16 -11.96
CA ASN A 141 -5.56 -42.79 -11.28
C ASN A 141 -5.30 -42.28 -9.85
N GLY A 142 -4.45 -42.99 -9.09
CA GLY A 142 -4.09 -42.63 -7.72
C GLY A 142 -3.34 -41.30 -7.63
N TYR A 143 -2.41 -41.04 -8.55
CA TYR A 143 -1.73 -39.76 -8.67
C TYR A 143 -2.70 -38.63 -9.03
N LEU A 144 -3.58 -38.79 -10.01
CA LEU A 144 -4.60 -37.77 -10.32
C LEU A 144 -5.50 -37.45 -9.11
N HIS A 145 -5.95 -38.48 -8.39
CA HIS A 145 -6.77 -38.29 -7.18
C HIS A 145 -5.98 -37.55 -6.08
N TYR A 146 -4.71 -37.90 -5.87
CA TYR A 146 -3.85 -37.20 -4.92
C TYR A 146 -3.60 -35.74 -5.33
N GLY A 147 -3.34 -35.47 -6.61
CA GLY A 147 -3.17 -34.11 -7.14
C GLY A 147 -4.40 -33.22 -6.90
N VAL A 148 -5.61 -33.76 -7.06
CA VAL A 148 -6.86 -33.06 -6.73
C VAL A 148 -6.96 -32.80 -5.22
N LYS A 149 -6.72 -33.82 -4.38
CA LYS A 149 -6.81 -33.71 -2.92
C LYS A 149 -5.76 -32.77 -2.33
N SER A 150 -4.54 -32.78 -2.87
CA SER A 150 -3.44 -31.91 -2.45
C SER A 150 -3.75 -30.45 -2.79
N HIS A 151 -4.17 -30.18 -4.03
CA HIS A 151 -4.60 -28.84 -4.47
C HIS A 151 -5.75 -28.29 -3.60
N GLN A 152 -6.76 -29.11 -3.30
CA GLN A 152 -7.85 -28.74 -2.39
C GLN A 152 -7.35 -28.43 -0.97
N SER A 153 -6.40 -29.21 -0.43
CA SER A 153 -5.82 -28.97 0.89
C SER A 153 -5.02 -27.67 0.94
N GLN A 154 -4.20 -27.41 -0.09
CA GLN A 154 -3.41 -26.18 -0.22
C GLN A 154 -4.31 -24.94 -0.34
N PHE A 155 -5.32 -25.00 -1.21
CA PHE A 155 -6.33 -23.94 -1.35
C PHE A 155 -7.09 -23.68 -0.05
N ASN A 156 -7.49 -24.71 0.69
CA ASN A 156 -8.17 -24.56 1.98
C ASN A 156 -7.29 -23.88 3.04
N GLN A 157 -5.99 -24.22 3.09
CA GLN A 157 -5.02 -23.56 3.98
C GLN A 157 -4.82 -22.08 3.60
N GLN A 158 -4.62 -21.79 2.31
CA GLN A 158 -4.51 -20.42 1.79
C GLN A 158 -5.79 -19.60 2.07
N SER A 159 -6.97 -20.20 1.86
CA SER A 159 -8.27 -19.58 2.17
C SER A 159 -8.43 -19.24 3.66
N GLY A 160 -7.87 -20.06 4.55
CA GLY A 160 -7.81 -19.78 5.99
C GLY A 160 -7.01 -18.50 6.30
N LEU A 161 -5.80 -18.40 5.75
CA LEU A 161 -4.92 -17.22 5.92
C LEU A 161 -5.56 -15.96 5.31
N ILE A 162 -6.15 -16.08 4.11
CA ILE A 162 -6.88 -14.99 3.44
C ILE A 162 -8.04 -14.46 4.31
N LYS A 163 -8.79 -15.34 5.01
CA LYS A 163 -9.86 -14.90 5.93
C LYS A 163 -9.31 -14.14 7.15
N GLN A 164 -8.14 -14.52 7.65
CA GLN A 164 -7.48 -13.82 8.77
C GLN A 164 -6.98 -12.44 8.35
N GLU A 165 -6.30 -12.32 7.20
CA GLU A 165 -5.84 -11.03 6.67
C GLU A 165 -6.99 -10.10 6.30
N TYR A 166 -8.07 -10.61 5.67
CA TYR A 166 -9.29 -9.85 5.40
C TYR A 166 -9.82 -9.18 6.68
N SER A 167 -9.95 -9.96 7.78
CA SER A 167 -10.49 -9.46 9.04
C SER A 167 -9.56 -8.41 9.68
N GLN A 168 -8.23 -8.63 9.64
CA GLN A 168 -7.27 -7.65 10.13
C GLN A 168 -7.33 -6.32 9.35
N LEU A 169 -7.34 -6.37 8.02
CA LEU A 169 -7.37 -5.18 7.17
C LEU A 169 -8.69 -4.40 7.35
N GLN A 170 -9.83 -5.10 7.36
CA GLN A 170 -11.15 -4.51 7.65
C GLN A 170 -11.18 -3.84 9.04
N GLN A 171 -10.59 -4.47 10.06
CA GLN A 171 -10.49 -3.89 11.39
C GLN A 171 -9.59 -2.66 11.43
N ARG A 172 -8.46 -2.63 10.70
CA ARG A 172 -7.57 -1.44 10.62
C ARG A 172 -8.34 -0.23 10.06
N VAL A 173 -8.95 -0.38 8.88
CA VAL A 173 -9.78 0.67 8.25
C VAL A 173 -10.87 1.18 9.21
N THR A 174 -11.62 0.25 9.82
CA THR A 174 -12.72 0.57 10.75
C THR A 174 -12.21 1.30 12.00
N GLN A 175 -11.07 0.89 12.56
CA GLN A 175 -10.44 1.57 13.70
C GLN A 175 -9.94 2.97 13.34
N SER A 176 -9.39 3.16 12.14
CA SER A 176 -8.91 4.47 11.68
C SER A 176 -10.06 5.43 11.37
N GLN A 177 -11.15 4.96 10.75
CA GLN A 177 -12.39 5.73 10.59
C GLN A 177 -12.97 6.12 11.95
N LYS A 178 -13.10 5.19 12.90
CA LYS A 178 -13.53 5.51 14.28
C LYS A 178 -12.62 6.53 14.98
N LYS A 179 -11.30 6.54 14.71
CA LYS A 179 -10.38 7.57 15.22
C LYS A 179 -10.65 8.95 14.58
N LEU A 180 -10.94 9.01 13.28
CA LEU A 180 -11.34 10.24 12.60
C LEU A 180 -12.69 10.78 13.10
N ASP A 181 -13.69 9.93 13.30
CA ASP A 181 -15.01 10.37 13.75
C ASP A 181 -15.02 10.79 15.23
N ASN A 182 -14.24 10.10 16.08
CA ASN A 182 -13.95 10.56 17.43
C ASN A 182 -13.25 11.93 17.40
N PHE A 183 -12.25 12.13 16.55
CA PHE A 183 -11.51 13.39 16.41
C PHE A 183 -12.43 14.54 15.94
N ARG A 184 -13.20 14.33 14.87
CA ARG A 184 -14.23 15.26 14.36
C ARG A 184 -15.19 15.69 15.47
N SER A 185 -15.67 14.72 16.25
CA SER A 185 -16.62 14.97 17.35
C SER A 185 -15.99 15.72 18.52
N SER A 186 -14.78 15.33 18.96
CA SER A 186 -14.07 15.98 20.08
C SER A 186 -13.72 17.44 19.82
N TYR A 187 -13.34 17.79 18.59
CA TYR A 187 -12.96 19.16 18.21
C TYR A 187 -14.07 19.94 17.48
N ARG A 188 -15.24 19.33 17.24
CA ARG A 188 -16.34 19.86 16.41
C ARG A 188 -15.85 20.32 15.03
N LEU A 189 -14.95 19.52 14.45
CA LEU A 189 -14.11 19.86 13.30
C LEU A 189 -14.42 18.92 12.13
N TYR A 190 -15.47 19.23 11.38
CA TYR A 190 -15.96 18.39 10.27
C TYR A 190 -15.20 18.63 8.96
N ASN A 191 -14.96 19.91 8.64
CA ASN A 191 -14.15 20.36 7.51
C ASN A 191 -13.20 21.48 8.02
N PRO A 192 -11.90 21.20 8.20
CA PRO A 192 -10.97 22.18 8.76
C PRO A 192 -10.78 23.42 7.90
N GLU A 193 -10.65 23.26 6.58
CA GLU A 193 -10.41 24.34 5.61
C GLU A 193 -11.59 25.35 5.60
N GLN A 194 -12.82 24.84 5.52
CA GLN A 194 -14.02 25.68 5.58
C GLN A 194 -14.17 26.37 6.94
N GLN A 195 -13.83 25.68 8.04
CA GLN A 195 -13.92 26.24 9.38
C GLN A 195 -12.82 27.29 9.66
N GLU A 196 -11.64 27.15 9.05
CA GLU A 196 -10.61 28.18 9.07
C GLU A 196 -11.05 29.42 8.29
N LYS A 197 -11.53 29.25 7.04
CA LYS A 197 -12.03 30.35 6.22
C LYS A 197 -13.13 31.16 6.92
N LEU A 198 -14.11 30.50 7.53
CA LEU A 198 -15.16 31.15 8.30
C LEU A 198 -14.63 31.95 9.50
N LYS A 199 -13.54 31.50 10.14
CA LYS A 199 -12.88 32.27 11.21
C LYS A 199 -12.04 33.43 10.69
N GLN A 200 -11.39 33.30 9.53
CA GLN A 200 -10.71 34.40 8.86
C GLN A 200 -11.72 35.50 8.47
N GLU A 201 -12.87 35.12 7.90
CA GLU A 201 -13.98 36.03 7.57
C GLU A 201 -14.56 36.71 8.82
N GLN A 202 -14.78 35.95 9.91
CA GLN A 202 -15.22 36.50 11.19
C GLN A 202 -14.20 37.48 11.80
N LEU A 203 -12.90 37.15 11.72
CA LEU A 203 -11.82 37.98 12.23
C LEU A 203 -11.75 39.31 11.46
N ALA A 204 -11.74 39.26 10.13
CA ALA A 204 -11.74 40.46 9.29
C ALA A 204 -12.95 41.36 9.58
N LYS A 205 -14.14 40.78 9.82
CA LYS A 205 -15.32 41.54 10.24
C LYS A 205 -15.11 42.23 11.59
N LEU A 206 -14.61 41.51 12.60
CA LEU A 206 -14.38 42.08 13.93
C LEU A 206 -13.30 43.18 13.92
N GLU A 207 -12.23 43.00 13.14
CA GLU A 207 -11.17 44.02 12.99
C GLU A 207 -11.69 45.27 12.26
N MET A 208 -12.57 45.11 11.27
CA MET A 208 -13.30 46.24 10.64
C MET A 208 -14.25 46.93 11.62
N GLU A 209 -15.02 46.19 12.43
CA GLU A 209 -15.88 46.79 13.47
C GLU A 209 -15.06 47.53 14.54
N LEU A 210 -13.88 47.01 14.90
CA LEU A 210 -12.95 47.66 15.83
C LEU A 210 -12.41 48.97 15.23
N TYR A 211 -11.94 48.95 13.99
CA TYR A 211 -11.43 50.13 13.29
C TYR A 211 -12.49 51.24 13.19
N GLN A 212 -13.72 50.90 12.81
CA GLN A 212 -14.84 51.85 12.77
C GLN A 212 -15.18 52.39 14.18
N THR A 213 -15.16 51.54 15.20
CA THR A 213 -15.37 51.96 16.61
C THR A 213 -14.26 52.90 17.09
N GLN A 214 -13.01 52.68 16.68
CA GLN A 214 -11.87 53.55 17.01
C GLN A 214 -11.96 54.93 16.33
N ILE A 215 -12.40 55.00 15.08
CA ILE A 215 -12.70 56.28 14.39
C ILE A 215 -13.78 57.04 15.14
N GLN A 216 -14.94 56.42 15.37
CA GLN A 216 -16.06 57.04 16.08
C GLN A 216 -15.69 57.51 17.48
N LEU A 217 -14.85 56.73 18.19
CA LEU A 217 -14.34 57.09 19.51
C LEU A 217 -13.46 58.35 19.44
N GLN A 218 -12.57 58.45 18.46
CA GLN A 218 -11.69 59.60 18.27
C GLN A 218 -12.48 60.86 17.88
N GLU A 219 -13.47 60.74 17.00
CA GLU A 219 -14.38 61.82 16.60
C GLU A 219 -15.17 62.33 17.82
N THR A 220 -15.86 61.42 18.54
CA THR A 220 -16.67 61.77 19.71
C THR A 220 -15.81 62.34 20.85
N THR A 221 -14.59 61.82 21.06
CA THR A 221 -13.64 62.37 22.05
C THR A 221 -13.18 63.78 21.67
N THR A 222 -13.05 64.07 20.38
CA THR A 222 -12.68 65.41 19.89
C THR A 222 -13.84 66.40 20.06
N LEU A 223 -15.07 65.97 19.78
CA LEU A 223 -16.28 66.75 20.05
C LEU A 223 -16.43 67.04 21.56
N PHE A 224 -16.31 66.02 22.41
CA PHE A 224 -16.37 66.14 23.87
C PHE A 224 -15.37 67.19 24.38
N LYS A 225 -14.09 67.10 23.98
CA LYS A 225 -13.05 68.06 24.38
C LYS A 225 -13.31 69.49 23.85
N THR A 226 -13.91 69.61 22.67
CA THR A 226 -14.27 70.91 22.11
C THR A 226 -15.38 71.57 22.92
N LEU A 227 -16.41 70.81 23.30
CA LEU A 227 -17.51 71.28 24.13
C LEU A 227 -17.06 71.59 25.57
N GLU A 228 -16.20 70.74 26.16
CA GLU A 228 -15.54 70.99 27.45
C GLU A 228 -14.79 72.32 27.47
N GLN A 229 -14.01 72.63 26.42
CA GLN A 229 -13.28 73.90 26.30
C GLN A 229 -14.18 75.13 26.08
N GLN A 230 -15.31 74.95 25.37
CA GLN A 230 -16.29 76.03 25.15
C GLN A 230 -17.11 76.33 26.40
N LEU A 231 -17.61 75.30 27.09
CA LEU A 231 -18.51 75.41 28.23
C LEU A 231 -17.78 75.62 29.57
N LYS A 232 -16.55 75.09 29.71
CA LYS A 232 -15.67 75.20 30.89
C LYS A 232 -16.33 74.68 32.19
N VAL A 233 -17.11 73.61 32.05
CA VAL A 233 -17.82 72.91 33.13
C VAL A 233 -17.78 71.39 32.85
N THR A 234 -17.94 70.56 33.89
CA THR A 234 -18.02 69.10 33.75
C THR A 234 -19.42 68.65 33.27
N PRO A 235 -19.61 67.39 32.83
CA PRO A 235 -20.94 66.91 32.41
C PRO A 235 -22.00 67.01 33.52
N GLU A 236 -21.64 66.79 34.78
CA GLU A 236 -22.54 66.91 35.94
C GLU A 236 -22.94 68.38 36.17
N GLN A 237 -22.02 69.31 35.96
CA GLN A 237 -22.27 70.75 36.01
C GLN A 237 -23.11 71.21 34.80
N ALA A 238 -22.96 70.58 33.63
CA ALA A 238 -23.80 70.82 32.46
C ALA A 238 -25.25 70.33 32.66
N ILE A 239 -25.46 69.23 33.39
CA ILE A 239 -26.80 68.79 33.83
C ILE A 239 -27.40 69.83 34.80
N ALA A 240 -26.73 70.12 35.92
CA ALA A 240 -27.25 71.02 36.96
C ALA A 240 -27.53 72.45 36.46
N SER A 241 -26.71 72.95 35.52
CA SER A 241 -26.95 74.25 34.86
C SER A 241 -28.05 74.20 33.80
N GLY A 242 -28.33 73.03 33.22
CA GLY A 242 -29.50 72.78 32.38
C GLY A 242 -30.80 72.88 33.19
N ASP A 243 -30.90 72.13 34.29
CA ASP A 243 -32.07 72.09 35.18
C ASP A 243 -32.45 73.49 35.69
N LEU A 244 -31.46 74.29 36.10
CA LEU A 244 -31.67 75.68 36.50
C LEU A 244 -32.12 76.57 35.33
N THR A 245 -31.59 76.35 34.12
CA THR A 245 -31.97 77.13 32.92
C THR A 245 -33.40 76.81 32.48
N GLU A 246 -33.91 75.60 32.72
CA GLU A 246 -35.30 75.23 32.45
C GLU A 246 -36.30 75.67 33.56
N SER A 247 -35.83 75.96 34.78
CA SER A 247 -36.68 76.41 35.89
C SER A 247 -37.53 77.64 35.53
N PRO A 248 -38.88 77.56 35.51
CA PRO A 248 -39.74 78.69 35.15
C PRO A 248 -39.58 79.90 36.08
N TYR A 249 -39.26 79.65 37.35
CA TYR A 249 -39.01 80.72 38.33
C TYR A 249 -37.70 81.46 37.99
N TYR A 250 -36.62 80.74 37.71
CA TYR A 250 -35.34 81.33 37.30
C TYR A 250 -35.48 82.12 35.97
N GLN A 251 -36.17 81.55 34.98
CA GLN A 251 -36.48 82.25 33.73
C GLN A 251 -37.29 83.53 33.96
N SER A 252 -38.26 83.52 34.90
CA SER A 252 -39.03 84.71 35.24
C SER A 252 -38.18 85.83 35.85
N LEU A 253 -37.22 85.49 36.73
CA LEU A 253 -36.30 86.44 37.34
C LEU A 253 -35.32 87.04 36.32
N VAL A 254 -34.76 86.21 35.42
CA VAL A 254 -33.87 86.67 34.34
C VAL A 254 -34.61 87.59 33.37
N LYS A 255 -35.86 87.28 33.01
CA LYS A 255 -36.70 88.12 32.15
C LYS A 255 -37.01 89.47 32.81
N GLN A 256 -37.40 89.47 34.09
CA GLN A 256 -37.64 90.70 34.85
C GLN A 256 -36.37 91.55 34.98
N LEU A 257 -35.19 90.93 35.17
CA LEU A 257 -33.91 91.64 35.20
C LEU A 257 -33.63 92.32 33.86
N GLN A 258 -33.83 91.63 32.74
CA GLN A 258 -33.67 92.21 31.40
C GLN A 258 -34.65 93.36 31.14
N GLU A 259 -35.90 93.24 31.57
CA GLU A 259 -36.90 94.31 31.45
C GLU A 259 -36.50 95.55 32.26
N VAL A 260 -36.04 95.38 33.50
CA VAL A 260 -35.51 96.48 34.33
C VAL A 260 -34.24 97.08 33.71
N GLU A 261 -33.33 96.28 33.15
CA GLU A 261 -32.10 96.77 32.52
C GLU A 261 -32.37 97.55 31.22
N ILE A 262 -33.38 97.17 30.44
CA ILE A 262 -33.85 97.94 29.27
C ILE A 262 -34.44 99.29 29.70
N ILE A 263 -35.30 99.32 30.71
CA ILE A 263 -35.92 100.56 31.21
C ILE A 263 -34.85 101.48 31.83
N LEU A 264 -33.92 100.91 32.61
CA LEU A 264 -32.80 101.65 33.21
C LEU A 264 -31.91 102.27 32.13
N ALA A 265 -31.58 101.53 31.06
CA ALA A 265 -30.84 102.06 29.92
C ALA A 265 -31.56 103.25 29.25
N GLN A 266 -32.88 103.12 29.00
CA GLN A 266 -33.70 104.19 28.44
C GLN A 266 -33.73 105.44 29.34
N GLU A 267 -34.12 105.29 30.60
CA GLU A 267 -34.21 106.38 31.57
C GLU A 267 -32.85 107.06 31.79
N SER A 268 -31.74 106.30 31.79
CA SER A 268 -30.37 106.84 31.98
C SER A 268 -29.88 107.75 30.85
N SER A 269 -30.55 107.75 29.69
CA SER A 269 -30.27 108.69 28.60
C SER A 269 -30.96 110.06 28.79
N ILE A 270 -31.92 110.15 29.72
CA ILE A 270 -32.76 111.33 29.99
C ILE A 270 -32.48 111.90 31.38
N TYR A 271 -32.23 111.03 32.36
CA TYR A 271 -32.11 111.38 33.78
C TYR A 271 -30.73 111.06 34.36
N LEU A 272 -30.29 111.90 35.30
CA LEU A 272 -29.02 111.73 36.00
C LEU A 272 -29.03 110.52 36.94
N GLU A 273 -27.84 109.96 37.20
CA GLU A 273 -27.57 108.85 38.12
C GLU A 273 -28.26 108.97 39.49
N ALA A 274 -28.45 110.19 40.00
CA ALA A 274 -29.03 110.50 41.30
C ALA A 274 -30.57 110.69 41.29
N SER A 275 -31.23 110.65 40.14
CA SER A 275 -32.68 110.83 40.05
C SER A 275 -33.45 109.68 40.73
N PRO A 276 -34.57 109.95 41.44
CA PRO A 276 -35.31 108.92 42.17
C PRO A 276 -35.72 107.70 41.34
N ASN A 277 -36.16 107.89 40.08
CA ASN A 277 -36.50 106.79 39.17
C ASN A 277 -35.32 105.83 38.94
N ILE A 278 -34.13 106.38 38.67
CA ILE A 278 -32.89 105.61 38.44
C ILE A 278 -32.49 104.85 39.70
N GLN A 279 -32.64 105.45 40.88
CA GLN A 279 -32.35 104.79 42.16
C GLN A 279 -33.30 103.62 42.42
N VAL A 280 -34.61 103.78 42.19
CA VAL A 280 -35.59 102.69 42.31
C VAL A 280 -35.31 101.56 41.32
N LEU A 281 -34.98 101.87 40.05
CA LEU A 281 -34.63 100.86 39.04
C LEU A 281 -33.36 100.09 39.40
N LYS A 282 -32.33 100.78 39.95
CA LYS A 282 -31.11 100.12 40.45
C LYS A 282 -31.36 99.24 41.67
N GLU A 283 -32.25 99.65 42.57
CA GLU A 283 -32.61 98.84 43.74
C GLU A 283 -33.43 97.60 43.33
N GLN A 284 -34.32 97.73 42.35
CA GLN A 284 -35.01 96.61 41.71
C GLN A 284 -34.02 95.65 41.00
N GLN A 285 -33.09 96.18 40.19
CA GLN A 285 -32.04 95.40 39.52
C GLN A 285 -31.21 94.60 40.54
N LYS A 286 -30.75 95.27 41.62
CA LYS A 286 -29.99 94.66 42.71
C LYS A 286 -30.79 93.60 43.46
N SER A 287 -32.09 93.82 43.68
CA SER A 287 -33.00 92.85 44.30
C SER A 287 -33.15 91.59 43.42
N LEU A 288 -33.42 91.76 42.13
CA LEU A 288 -33.53 90.67 41.15
C LEU A 288 -32.21 89.89 41.03
N GLN A 289 -31.06 90.57 40.96
CA GLN A 289 -29.74 89.92 40.99
C GLN A 289 -29.49 89.11 42.27
N ASN A 290 -30.01 89.54 43.41
CA ASN A 290 -29.90 88.78 44.66
C ASN A 290 -30.85 87.57 44.71
N LEU A 291 -32.04 87.67 44.11
CA LEU A 291 -32.95 86.54 43.95
C LEU A 291 -32.38 85.48 42.98
N ILE A 292 -31.78 85.92 41.87
CA ILE A 292 -31.07 85.05 40.91
C ILE A 292 -29.94 84.30 41.61
N LYS A 293 -29.05 85.00 42.33
CA LYS A 293 -27.97 84.37 43.12
C LYS A 293 -28.48 83.39 44.18
N LYS A 294 -29.63 83.68 44.79
CA LYS A 294 -30.27 82.79 45.76
C LYS A 294 -30.82 81.52 45.09
N GLU A 295 -31.29 81.61 43.86
CA GLU A 295 -31.72 80.46 43.07
C GLU A 295 -30.53 79.63 42.57
N GLU A 296 -29.48 80.29 42.05
CA GLU A 296 -28.19 79.66 41.70
C GLU A 296 -27.59 78.90 42.91
N SER A 297 -27.69 79.47 44.12
CA SER A 297 -27.16 78.85 45.35
C SER A 297 -27.89 77.57 45.79
N LYS A 298 -29.00 77.19 45.14
CA LYS A 298 -29.64 75.88 45.34
C LYS A 298 -28.88 74.76 44.64
N ILE A 299 -28.07 75.06 43.62
CA ILE A 299 -27.14 74.08 43.04
C ILE A 299 -26.01 73.82 44.06
N PRO A 300 -25.65 72.55 44.36
CA PRO A 300 -24.52 72.21 45.21
C PRO A 300 -23.23 72.95 44.80
N GLN A 301 -22.44 73.41 45.77
CA GLN A 301 -21.32 74.34 45.52
C GLN A 301 -20.17 73.72 44.67
N ASN A 302 -20.10 72.39 44.59
CA ASN A 302 -19.23 71.63 43.69
C ASN A 302 -19.80 71.47 42.25
N GLN A 303 -21.11 71.64 42.09
CA GLN A 303 -21.82 71.63 40.80
C GLN A 303 -22.08 73.06 40.27
N GLN A 304 -21.77 74.09 41.04
CA GLN A 304 -21.68 75.48 40.57
C GLN A 304 -20.46 75.64 39.64
N GLY A 305 -20.67 75.31 38.36
CA GLY A 305 -19.79 75.76 37.28
C GLY A 305 -19.74 77.29 37.18
N GLN A 306 -19.03 77.86 36.20
CA GLN A 306 -19.01 79.32 36.04
C GLN A 306 -20.33 79.87 35.46
N LEU A 307 -21.37 79.91 36.29
CA LEU A 307 -22.68 80.53 36.09
C LEU A 307 -22.60 82.07 36.02
N LYS A 308 -21.50 82.63 35.49
CA LYS A 308 -21.49 84.03 35.08
C LYS A 308 -22.62 84.23 34.08
N ILE A 309 -23.42 85.28 34.29
CA ILE A 309 -24.39 85.77 33.31
C ILE A 309 -23.59 86.06 32.03
N THR A 310 -23.69 85.16 31.05
CA THR A 310 -22.86 85.16 29.85
C THR A 310 -23.73 85.57 28.66
N THR A 311 -23.15 86.25 27.69
CA THR A 311 -23.80 86.68 26.43
C THR A 311 -24.27 85.55 25.50
N ILE A 312 -24.27 84.29 25.95
CA ILE A 312 -24.75 83.14 25.18
C ILE A 312 -26.24 82.91 25.53
N PRO A 313 -27.18 82.96 24.56
CA PRO A 313 -28.61 82.77 24.83
C PRO A 313 -28.93 81.43 25.50
N ASN A 314 -29.91 81.42 26.41
CA ASN A 314 -30.29 80.23 27.21
C ASN A 314 -30.57 78.98 26.36
N ALA A 315 -31.24 79.13 25.21
CA ALA A 315 -31.53 78.02 24.29
C ALA A 315 -30.25 77.39 23.69
N LEU A 316 -29.25 78.20 23.35
CA LEU A 316 -27.95 77.72 22.90
C LEU A 316 -27.16 77.12 24.09
N ARG A 317 -27.30 77.70 25.29
CA ARG A 317 -26.93 77.12 26.60
C ARG A 317 -27.31 75.64 26.69
N LEU A 318 -28.63 75.41 26.66
CA LEU A 318 -29.24 74.09 26.80
C LEU A 318 -28.77 73.11 25.71
N SER A 319 -28.75 73.54 24.44
CA SER A 319 -28.34 72.67 23.32
C SER A 319 -26.88 72.22 23.42
N LEU A 320 -25.96 73.11 23.81
CA LEU A 320 -24.55 72.74 23.99
C LEU A 320 -24.35 71.80 25.18
N ASN A 321 -25.05 72.04 26.30
CA ASN A 321 -25.03 71.13 27.45
C ASN A 321 -25.55 69.73 27.05
N GLN A 322 -26.67 69.64 26.33
CA GLN A 322 -27.22 68.38 25.83
C GLN A 322 -26.24 67.63 24.93
N GLN A 323 -25.62 68.30 23.95
CA GLN A 323 -24.60 67.72 23.07
C GLN A 323 -23.37 67.22 23.87
N TYR A 324 -22.96 67.95 24.91
CA TYR A 324 -21.80 67.59 25.73
C TYR A 324 -22.05 66.34 26.56
N ILE A 325 -23.24 66.23 27.19
CA ILE A 325 -23.68 65.05 27.93
C ILE A 325 -23.81 63.84 26.99
N GLN A 326 -24.36 64.03 25.78
CA GLN A 326 -24.45 62.98 24.76
C GLN A 326 -23.06 62.49 24.33
N ALA A 327 -22.13 63.41 24.03
CA ALA A 327 -20.75 63.07 23.66
C ALA A 327 -20.02 62.32 24.78
N ALA A 328 -20.18 62.74 26.05
CA ALA A 328 -19.59 62.07 27.21
C ALA A 328 -20.06 60.60 27.33
N ASN A 329 -21.37 60.38 27.28
CA ASN A 329 -21.97 59.04 27.31
C ASN A 329 -21.51 58.19 26.12
N GLN A 330 -21.47 58.77 24.92
CA GLN A 330 -21.10 58.07 23.69
C GLN A 330 -19.60 57.69 23.66
N VAL A 331 -18.70 58.51 24.22
CA VAL A 331 -17.29 58.11 24.46
C VAL A 331 -17.21 56.87 25.36
N GLN A 332 -17.96 56.83 26.46
CA GLN A 332 -17.96 55.67 27.37
C GLN A 332 -18.52 54.40 26.73
N VAL A 333 -19.60 54.52 25.93
CA VAL A 333 -20.16 53.40 25.15
C VAL A 333 -19.17 52.89 24.10
N LEU A 334 -18.54 53.78 23.34
CA LEU A 334 -17.58 53.41 22.29
C LEU A 334 -16.29 52.80 22.87
N GLN A 335 -15.78 53.33 23.98
CA GLN A 335 -14.66 52.74 24.71
C GLN A 335 -15.00 51.33 25.24
N SER A 336 -16.23 51.13 25.73
CA SER A 336 -16.70 49.80 26.19
C SER A 336 -16.82 48.82 25.01
N ARG A 337 -17.37 49.25 23.87
CA ARG A 337 -17.44 48.44 22.64
C ARG A 337 -16.05 48.08 22.12
N LYS A 338 -15.10 49.02 22.13
CA LYS A 338 -13.70 48.81 21.72
C LYS A 338 -13.08 47.66 22.51
N THR A 339 -13.10 47.71 23.84
CA THR A 339 -12.52 46.66 24.70
C THR A 339 -13.17 45.29 24.46
N ALA A 340 -14.50 45.23 24.30
CA ALA A 340 -15.21 43.99 24.02
C ALA A 340 -14.84 43.39 22.64
N LEU A 341 -14.60 44.22 21.62
CA LEU A 341 -14.11 43.78 20.31
C LEU A 341 -12.65 43.29 20.39
N GLU A 342 -11.79 44.00 21.11
CA GLU A 342 -10.38 43.61 21.33
C GLU A 342 -10.27 42.25 22.04
N GLU A 343 -11.12 41.97 23.03
CA GLU A 343 -11.19 40.67 23.70
C GLU A 343 -11.70 39.55 22.79
N GLN A 344 -12.72 39.82 21.97
CA GLN A 344 -13.24 38.86 20.98
C GLN A 344 -12.18 38.52 19.91
N ILE A 345 -11.49 39.54 19.38
CA ILE A 345 -10.39 39.36 18.41
C ILE A 345 -9.26 38.54 19.01
N LYS A 346 -8.82 38.85 20.23
CA LYS A 346 -7.80 38.08 20.96
C LYS A 346 -8.22 36.63 21.15
N THR A 347 -9.46 36.39 21.57
CA THR A 347 -10.02 35.05 21.78
C THR A 347 -10.10 34.26 20.48
N LEU A 348 -10.51 34.90 19.37
CA LEU A 348 -10.59 34.28 18.06
C LEU A 348 -9.21 33.90 17.51
N LYS A 349 -8.20 34.78 17.65
CA LYS A 349 -6.81 34.50 17.26
C LYS A 349 -6.23 33.29 18.00
N ILE A 350 -6.41 33.20 19.32
CA ILE A 350 -5.99 32.03 20.15
C ILE A 350 -6.70 30.73 19.72
N GLN A 351 -7.91 30.80 19.14
CA GLN A 351 -8.56 29.63 18.55
C GLN A 351 -8.04 29.29 17.15
N MET A 352 -7.62 30.28 16.37
CA MET A 352 -7.07 30.08 15.02
C MET A 352 -5.64 29.53 15.05
N GLU A 353 -4.81 29.96 16.00
CA GLU A 353 -3.47 29.39 16.27
C GLU A 353 -3.49 27.85 16.45
N LYS A 354 -4.60 27.30 16.95
CA LYS A 354 -4.79 25.87 17.18
C LYS A 354 -5.30 25.11 15.96
N LEU A 355 -5.87 25.79 14.96
CA LEU A 355 -6.45 25.13 13.79
C LEU A 355 -5.41 24.38 12.95
N PRO A 356 -4.25 24.94 12.54
CA PRO A 356 -3.29 24.23 11.69
C PRO A 356 -2.82 22.88 12.25
N ILE A 357 -2.68 22.77 13.58
CA ILE A 357 -2.31 21.51 14.27
C ILE A 357 -3.44 20.48 14.15
N LEU A 358 -4.70 20.92 14.26
CA LEU A 358 -5.87 20.07 14.12
C LEU A 358 -6.15 19.71 12.64
N THR A 359 -5.96 20.63 11.71
CA THR A 359 -6.03 20.41 10.25
C THR A 359 -5.02 19.35 9.82
N ARG A 360 -3.74 19.50 10.20
CA ARG A 360 -2.71 18.48 9.96
C ARG A 360 -3.12 17.12 10.55
N ARG A 361 -3.66 17.10 11.77
CA ARG A 361 -4.07 15.83 12.41
C ARG A 361 -5.27 15.17 11.73
N TYR A 362 -6.20 15.97 11.20
CA TYR A 362 -7.30 15.52 10.34
C TYR A 362 -6.76 14.89 9.05
N GLU A 363 -5.82 15.56 8.38
CA GLU A 363 -5.17 15.08 7.15
C GLU A 363 -4.38 13.78 7.38
N GLU A 364 -3.59 13.68 8.44
CA GLU A 364 -2.86 12.46 8.83
C GLU A 364 -3.82 11.27 9.02
N LEU A 365 -4.99 11.49 9.61
CA LEU A 365 -6.03 10.46 9.79
C LEU A 365 -6.70 10.10 8.46
N GLN A 366 -7.03 11.09 7.61
CA GLN A 366 -7.66 10.85 6.31
C GLN A 366 -6.71 10.14 5.33
N GLN A 367 -5.43 10.54 5.27
CA GLN A 367 -4.39 9.86 4.50
C GLN A 367 -4.21 8.41 4.96
N LYS A 368 -4.18 8.16 6.27
CA LYS A 368 -4.11 6.80 6.82
C LYS A 368 -5.32 5.94 6.44
N ILE A 369 -6.53 6.49 6.51
CA ILE A 369 -7.75 5.78 6.06
C ILE A 369 -7.68 5.47 4.57
N ASN A 370 -7.23 6.43 3.75
CA ASN A 370 -7.09 6.24 2.30
C ASN A 370 -6.06 5.14 1.98
N GLN A 371 -4.93 5.10 2.69
CA GLN A 371 -3.92 4.04 2.56
C GLN A 371 -4.50 2.68 2.98
N GLU A 372 -5.03 2.53 4.19
CA GLU A 372 -5.55 1.25 4.68
C GLU A 372 -6.72 0.75 3.82
N THR A 373 -7.50 1.65 3.23
CA THR A 373 -8.56 1.32 2.26
C THR A 373 -7.98 0.89 0.90
N SER A 374 -6.89 1.50 0.44
CA SER A 374 -6.16 1.07 -0.75
C SER A 374 -5.54 -0.31 -0.58
N ASP A 375 -4.88 -0.55 0.55
CA ASP A 375 -4.29 -1.85 0.92
C ASP A 375 -5.37 -2.96 0.94
N PHE A 376 -6.53 -2.67 1.56
CA PHE A 376 -7.68 -3.56 1.58
C PHE A 376 -8.25 -3.82 0.17
N ASN A 377 -8.43 -2.78 -0.65
CA ASN A 377 -8.92 -2.92 -2.02
C ASN A 377 -7.94 -3.67 -2.93
N GLN A 378 -6.63 -3.55 -2.72
CA GLN A 378 -5.62 -4.34 -3.41
C GLN A 378 -5.70 -5.81 -2.97
N PHE A 379 -5.82 -6.07 -1.67
CA PHE A 379 -6.01 -7.41 -1.12
C PHE A 379 -7.24 -8.11 -1.71
N LEU A 380 -8.38 -7.41 -1.84
CA LEU A 380 -9.59 -7.96 -2.46
C LEU A 380 -9.34 -8.39 -3.92
N LYS A 381 -8.65 -7.56 -4.72
CA LYS A 381 -8.29 -7.91 -6.11
C LYS A 381 -7.38 -9.14 -6.17
N THR A 382 -6.40 -9.26 -5.27
CA THR A 382 -5.55 -10.44 -5.16
C THR A 382 -6.35 -11.68 -4.74
N GLN A 383 -7.32 -11.54 -3.83
CA GLN A 383 -8.23 -12.63 -3.43
C GLN A 383 -9.10 -13.09 -4.62
N GLU A 384 -9.63 -12.18 -5.43
CA GLU A 384 -10.40 -12.50 -6.63
C GLU A 384 -9.54 -13.19 -7.70
N GLN A 385 -8.31 -12.70 -7.95
CA GLN A 385 -7.37 -13.34 -8.86
C GLN A 385 -7.04 -14.77 -8.41
N LEU A 386 -6.63 -14.97 -7.14
CA LEU A 386 -6.33 -16.29 -6.58
C LEU A 386 -7.53 -17.23 -6.64
N ARG A 387 -8.75 -16.73 -6.40
CA ARG A 387 -9.99 -17.50 -6.57
C ARG A 387 -10.20 -17.95 -8.01
N ASN A 388 -9.93 -17.09 -8.99
CA ASN A 388 -10.11 -17.40 -10.41
C ASN A 388 -9.05 -18.40 -10.89
N GLU A 389 -7.80 -18.27 -10.46
CA GLU A 389 -6.71 -19.21 -10.75
C GLU A 389 -7.00 -20.60 -10.16
N ASN A 390 -7.38 -20.66 -8.87
CA ASN A 390 -7.72 -21.92 -8.18
C ASN A 390 -9.09 -22.50 -8.58
N SER A 391 -9.87 -21.82 -9.44
CA SER A 391 -11.11 -22.38 -10.02
C SER A 391 -10.83 -23.32 -11.21
N GLN A 392 -9.59 -23.40 -11.68
CA GLN A 392 -9.17 -24.41 -12.65
C GLN A 392 -8.95 -25.77 -11.96
N SER A 393 -9.04 -26.87 -12.72
CA SER A 393 -8.81 -28.21 -12.16
C SER A 393 -7.34 -28.42 -11.79
N SER A 394 -7.06 -29.46 -10.98
CA SER A 394 -5.72 -29.80 -10.52
C SER A 394 -4.70 -29.77 -11.68
N PRO A 395 -3.51 -29.17 -11.48
CA PRO A 395 -2.50 -29.03 -12.55
C PRO A 395 -1.88 -30.36 -12.98
N TRP A 396 -2.20 -31.47 -12.29
CA TRP A 396 -1.68 -32.80 -12.58
C TRP A 396 -2.47 -33.43 -13.74
N GLN A 397 -1.79 -33.71 -14.86
CA GLN A 397 -2.43 -34.19 -16.08
C GLN A 397 -1.65 -35.34 -16.73
N ILE A 398 -2.37 -36.41 -17.08
CA ILE A 398 -1.81 -37.56 -17.83
C ILE A 398 -1.61 -37.13 -19.29
N LEU A 399 -0.35 -37.01 -19.73
CA LEU A 399 0.01 -36.64 -21.11
C LEU A 399 -0.08 -37.83 -22.07
N SER A 400 0.12 -39.05 -21.58
CA SER A 400 -0.11 -40.29 -22.34
C SER A 400 -0.77 -41.34 -21.45
N LYS A 401 -1.78 -42.04 -21.97
CA LYS A 401 -2.34 -43.22 -21.29
C LYS A 401 -1.24 -44.30 -21.19
N PRO A 402 -1.26 -45.20 -20.19
CA PRO A 402 -0.30 -46.30 -20.07
C PRO A 402 -0.14 -47.09 -21.37
N GLN A 403 1.03 -46.96 -21.99
CA GLN A 403 1.40 -47.58 -23.26
C GLN A 403 2.42 -48.70 -23.02
N LEU A 404 2.10 -49.89 -23.52
CA LEU A 404 3.04 -51.01 -23.57
C LEU A 404 4.07 -50.80 -24.68
N SER A 405 5.34 -51.08 -24.39
CA SER A 405 6.38 -51.19 -25.41
C SER A 405 6.04 -52.29 -26.41
N LYS A 406 6.16 -51.99 -27.72
CA LYS A 406 6.00 -52.98 -28.80
C LYS A 406 7.11 -54.05 -28.83
N TYR A 407 8.17 -53.87 -28.04
CA TYR A 407 9.33 -54.76 -27.97
C TYR A 407 9.66 -55.10 -26.51
N SER A 408 10.20 -56.30 -26.27
CA SER A 408 10.73 -56.69 -24.96
C SER A 408 11.85 -55.72 -24.52
N ALA A 409 11.76 -55.24 -23.28
CA ALA A 409 12.81 -54.42 -22.68
C ALA A 409 13.99 -55.29 -22.22
N TYR A 410 13.70 -56.53 -21.80
CA TYR A 410 14.68 -57.57 -21.56
C TYR A 410 14.13 -58.93 -22.02
N PRO A 411 14.93 -59.77 -22.70
CA PRO A 411 16.14 -59.37 -23.41
C PRO A 411 15.81 -58.40 -24.56
N SER A 412 16.77 -57.57 -24.96
CA SER A 412 16.63 -56.69 -26.13
C SER A 412 17.35 -57.31 -27.34
N PRO A 413 16.66 -58.02 -28.25
CA PRO A 413 17.30 -58.91 -29.22
C PRO A 413 18.30 -58.19 -30.14
N GLN A 414 17.97 -56.98 -30.63
CA GLN A 414 18.87 -56.19 -31.47
C GLN A 414 20.20 -55.86 -30.77
N LYS A 415 20.16 -55.38 -29.51
CA LYS A 415 21.39 -55.05 -28.76
C LYS A 415 22.18 -56.30 -28.42
N ASN A 416 21.50 -57.40 -28.08
CA ASN A 416 22.14 -58.66 -27.72
C ASN A 416 22.80 -59.33 -28.93
N LEU A 417 22.21 -59.22 -30.12
CA LEU A 417 22.82 -59.67 -31.39
C LEU A 417 24.03 -58.82 -31.77
N VAL A 418 23.96 -57.48 -31.64
CA VAL A 418 25.12 -56.60 -31.89
C VAL A 418 26.24 -56.86 -30.89
N LEU A 419 25.92 -57.05 -29.60
CA LEU A 419 26.90 -57.41 -28.58
C LEU A 419 27.51 -58.79 -28.86
N GLY A 420 26.70 -59.79 -29.21
CA GLY A 420 27.16 -61.13 -29.60
C GLY A 420 28.07 -61.12 -30.84
N LEU A 421 27.77 -60.29 -31.84
CA LEU A 421 28.64 -60.05 -32.99
C LEU A 421 29.98 -59.42 -32.59
N LEU A 422 29.97 -58.36 -31.78
CA LEU A 422 31.19 -57.68 -31.32
C LEU A 422 32.05 -58.57 -30.42
N SER A 423 31.44 -59.27 -29.46
CA SER A 423 32.11 -60.24 -28.60
C SER A 423 32.64 -61.44 -29.40
N GLY A 424 31.86 -61.98 -30.34
CA GLY A 424 32.28 -63.06 -31.22
C GLY A 424 33.42 -62.68 -32.16
N LEU A 425 33.45 -61.44 -32.67
CA LEU A 425 34.56 -60.91 -33.46
C LEU A 425 35.81 -60.74 -32.62
N SER A 426 35.69 -60.16 -31.42
CA SER A 426 36.82 -59.97 -30.49
C SER A 426 37.43 -61.30 -30.06
N LEU A 427 36.60 -62.25 -29.62
CA LEU A 427 37.01 -63.62 -29.27
C LEU A 427 37.57 -64.36 -30.49
N GLY A 428 36.97 -64.21 -31.67
CA GLY A 428 37.43 -64.83 -32.92
C GLY A 428 38.82 -64.35 -33.35
N LEU A 429 39.11 -63.05 -33.19
CA LEU A 429 40.44 -62.48 -33.42
C LEU A 429 41.44 -62.97 -32.38
N MET A 430 41.08 -62.96 -31.09
CA MET A 430 41.95 -63.40 -29.99
C MET A 430 42.32 -64.89 -30.11
N LEU A 431 41.34 -65.74 -30.43
CA LEU A 431 41.56 -67.17 -30.71
C LEU A 431 42.33 -67.39 -32.02
N SER A 432 42.09 -66.59 -33.07
CA SER A 432 42.89 -66.71 -34.30
C SER A 432 44.38 -66.42 -34.05
N VAL A 433 44.71 -65.43 -33.24
CA VAL A 433 46.11 -65.13 -32.87
C VAL A 433 46.69 -66.23 -31.98
N PHE A 434 45.93 -66.69 -30.98
CA PHE A 434 46.37 -67.77 -30.08
C PHE A 434 46.64 -69.09 -30.84
N VAL A 435 45.72 -69.51 -31.69
CA VAL A 435 45.87 -70.69 -32.56
C VAL A 435 47.05 -70.51 -33.52
N GLU A 436 47.29 -69.31 -34.04
CA GLU A 436 48.45 -69.04 -34.90
C GLU A 436 49.78 -69.17 -34.12
N THR A 437 49.87 -68.63 -32.89
CA THR A 437 51.08 -68.82 -32.05
C THR A 437 51.34 -70.29 -31.69
N LEU A 438 50.30 -71.12 -31.64
CA LEU A 438 50.42 -72.54 -31.26
C LEU A 438 50.65 -73.48 -32.47
N LEU A 439 50.15 -73.12 -33.67
CA LEU A 439 50.29 -73.91 -34.89
C LEU A 439 51.49 -73.50 -35.78
N ALA A 440 52.05 -72.30 -35.61
CA ALA A 440 53.27 -71.85 -36.31
C ALA A 440 54.40 -72.91 -36.36
N PRO A 441 54.79 -73.59 -35.26
CA PRO A 441 55.86 -74.60 -35.31
C PRO A 441 55.53 -75.87 -36.11
N LEU A 442 54.25 -76.15 -36.38
CA LEU A 442 53.83 -77.34 -37.12
C LEU A 442 53.85 -77.14 -38.65
N PHE A 443 53.50 -75.94 -39.14
CA PHE A 443 53.47 -75.67 -40.59
C PHE A 443 54.84 -75.44 -41.21
N TYR A 444 55.83 -74.95 -40.46
CA TYR A 444 57.18 -74.73 -41.00
C TYR A 444 57.96 -76.05 -41.24
N LYS A 445 57.57 -77.15 -40.57
CA LYS A 445 58.33 -78.42 -40.59
C LYS A 445 57.98 -79.38 -41.74
N LYS A 446 57.24 -78.92 -42.77
CA LYS A 446 56.86 -79.74 -43.94
C LYS A 446 57.42 -79.19 -45.27
N ASN A 447 58.71 -78.86 -45.27
CA ASN A 447 59.48 -78.48 -46.47
C ASN A 447 60.97 -78.91 -46.38
N LEU A 448 61.22 -80.03 -45.69
CA LEU A 448 62.55 -80.65 -45.58
C LEU A 448 62.41 -82.18 -45.43
N HIS A 449 61.83 -82.80 -46.47
CA HIS A 449 62.23 -84.07 -47.07
C HIS A 449 61.45 -84.28 -48.37
#